data_AF-A0A819JGB3-F1
#
_entry.id   AF-A0A819JGB3-F1
#
_cell.length_a   1.000
_cell.length_b   1.000
_cell.length_c   1.000
_cell.angle_alpha   90.00
_cell.angle_beta   90.00
_cell.angle_gamma   90.00
#
_symmetry.space_group_name_H-M   'P 1'
#
loop_
_entity.id
_entity.type
_entity.pdbx_description
1 polymer ?
#
loop_
_entity_poly.entity_id
_entity_poly.type
_entity_poly.pdbx_seq_one_letter_code
_entity_poly.pdbx_strand_id
1 'polypeptide(L)' 'LYSAQPNLSRLSLLHIACSYVLVLVSLNEIDFSQEQNAYTFNESFHMLSSTILNERKRKKIK' A
#
# COMPACT_ATOMS: atom_id res chain seq x y z
N LEU A 1 -11.08 14.22 -21.03
CA LEU A 1 -10.82 14.06 -19.58
C LEU A 1 -9.74 13.01 -19.36
N TYR A 2 -8.48 13.29 -19.69
CA TYR A 2 -7.35 12.53 -19.15
C TYR A 2 -6.92 13.28 -17.90
N SER A 3 -7.58 12.96 -16.78
CA SER A 3 -7.24 13.51 -15.47
C SER A 3 -5.75 13.29 -15.23
N ALA A 4 -5.02 14.39 -15.04
CA ALA A 4 -3.60 14.42 -14.73
C ALA A 4 -3.24 13.26 -13.80
N GLN A 5 -2.57 12.24 -14.35
CA GLN A 5 -2.04 11.14 -13.58
C GLN A 5 -1.22 11.77 -12.46
N PRO A 6 -1.59 11.57 -11.19
CA PRO A 6 -0.83 12.17 -10.10
C PRO A 6 0.59 11.65 -10.25
N ASN A 7 1.56 12.53 -10.51
CA ASN A 7 2.99 12.19 -10.61
C ASN A 7 3.45 11.60 -9.27
N LEU A 8 3.18 10.32 -9.05
CA LEU A 8 3.66 9.54 -7.93
C LEU A 8 5.07 9.14 -8.28
N SER A 9 5.98 9.20 -7.31
CA SER A 9 7.32 8.67 -7.56
C SER A 9 7.22 7.17 -7.87
N ARG A 10 8.15 6.66 -8.68
CA ARG A 10 8.22 5.21 -8.96
C ARG A 10 8.28 4.38 -7.67
N LEU A 11 8.98 4.90 -6.65
CA LEU A 11 9.08 4.27 -5.33
C LEU A 11 7.74 4.26 -4.59
N SER A 12 6.97 5.34 -4.68
CA SER A 12 5.64 5.45 -4.07
C SER A 12 4.63 4.51 -4.72
N LEU A 13 4.66 4.39 -6.05
CA LEU A 13 3.87 3.41 -6.78
C LEU A 13 4.22 1.98 -6.37
N LEU A 14 5.52 1.68 -6.24
CA LEU A 14 6.00 0.39 -5.78
C LEU A 14 5.51 0.07 -4.37
N HIS A 15 5.61 1.00 -3.41
CA HIS A 15 5.10 0.81 -2.05
C HIS A 15 3.58 0.58 -2.02
N ILE A 16 2.80 1.36 -2.77
CA ILE A 16 1.34 1.16 -2.84
C ILE A 16 1.00 -0.21 -3.42
N ALA A 17 1.69 -0.64 -4.48
CA ALA A 17 1.49 -1.96 -5.09
C ALA A 17 1.85 -3.10 -4.11
N CYS A 18 2.99 -3.01 -3.42
CA CYS A 18 3.40 -4.00 -2.43
C CYS A 18 2.40 -4.09 -1.27
N SER A 19 1.96 -2.96 -0.72
CA SER A 19 0.95 -2.95 0.34
C SER A 19 -0.40 -3.48 -0.13
N TYR A 20 -0.80 -3.22 -1.37
CA TYR A 20 -2.03 -3.77 -1.95
C TYR A 20 -1.98 -5.30 -2.10
N VAL A 21 -0.84 -5.84 -2.56
CA VAL A 21 -0.63 -7.29 -2.65
C VAL A 21 -0.70 -7.95 -1.27
N LEU A 22 -0.08 -7.36 -0.24
CA LEU A 22 -0.16 -7.88 1.13
C LEU A 22 -1.60 -7.94 1.66
N VAL A 23 -2.40 -6.91 1.38
CA VAL A 23 -3.83 -6.88 1.73
C VAL A 23 -4.61 -7.98 0.99
N LEU A 24 -4.37 -8.15 -0.31
CA LEU A 24 -5.04 -9.20 -1.11
C LEU A 24 -4.69 -10.61 -0.63
N VAL A 25 -3.42 -10.83 -0.30
CA VAL A 25 -2.93 -12.09 0.26
C VAL A 25 -3.63 -12.39 1.60
N SER A 26 -3.72 -11.37 2.46
CA SER A 26 -4.40 -11.48 3.75
C SER A 26 -5.90 -11.78 3.61
N LEU A 27 -6.56 -11.21 2.59
CA LEU A 27 -7.98 -11.46 2.30
C LEU A 27 -8.25 -12.87 1.77
N ASN A 28 -7.32 -13.40 1.01
CA ASN A 28 -7.47 -14.72 0.40
C ASN A 28 -6.99 -15.85 1.33
N GLU A 29 -6.66 -15.53 2.59
CA GLU A 29 -6.09 -16.46 3.58
C GLU A 29 -4.91 -17.27 3.02
N ILE A 30 -4.19 -16.73 2.02
CA ILE A 30 -3.03 -17.40 1.45
C ILE A 30 -1.89 -17.16 2.44
N ASP A 31 -1.69 -18.14 3.31
CA ASP A 31 -0.62 -18.13 4.29
C ASP A 31 0.75 -18.29 3.58
N PHE A 32 1.39 -17.17 3.25
CA PHE A 32 2.76 -17.19 2.72
C PHE A 32 3.81 -17.45 3.81
N SER A 33 3.43 -17.53 5.10
CA SER A 33 4.38 -17.82 6.16
C SER A 33 3.82 -18.81 7.19
N GLN A 34 4.41 -20.00 7.22
CA GLN A 34 4.46 -20.82 8.43
C GLN A 34 5.31 -20.17 9.56
N GLU A 35 5.90 -19.00 9.33
CA GLU A 35 6.81 -18.32 10.27
C GLU A 35 6.40 -16.86 10.50
N GLN A 36 5.50 -16.64 11.46
CA GLN A 36 5.39 -15.54 12.43
C GLN A 36 5.59 -14.06 12.02
N ASN A 37 5.71 -13.71 10.74
CA ASN A 37 5.79 -12.33 10.24
C ASN A 37 4.67 -11.98 9.24
N ALA A 38 3.59 -12.79 9.21
CA ALA A 38 2.40 -12.43 8.46
C ALA A 38 1.69 -11.26 9.15
N TYR A 39 1.76 -10.08 8.52
CA TYR A 39 0.90 -8.97 8.89
C TYR A 39 -0.57 -9.40 8.73
N THR A 40 -1.37 -9.14 9.75
CA THR A 40 -2.81 -9.33 9.66
C THR A 40 -3.40 -8.43 8.55
N PHE A 41 -4.58 -8.79 8.03
CA PHE A 41 -5.30 -7.96 7.07
C PHE A 41 -5.40 -6.50 7.53
N ASN A 42 -5.73 -6.31 8.81
CA ASN A 42 -5.90 -4.98 9.38
C ASN A 42 -4.59 -4.18 9.37
N GLU A 43 -3.46 -4.81 9.72
CA GLU A 43 -2.14 -4.15 9.71
C GLU A 43 -1.70 -3.81 8.28
N SER A 44 -1.88 -4.74 7.34
CA SER A 44 -1.62 -4.53 5.92
C SER A 44 -2.47 -3.37 5.36
N PHE A 45 -3.75 -3.31 5.75
CA PHE A 45 -4.67 -2.26 5.34
C PHE A 45 -4.32 -0.90 5.94
N HIS A 46 -3.94 -0.86 7.21
CA HIS A 46 -3.45 0.35 7.87
C HIS A 46 -2.15 0.87 7.22
N MET A 47 -1.23 -0.02 6.86
CA MET A 47 0.02 0.34 6.20
C MET A 47 -0.23 0.93 4.81
N LEU A 48 -1.12 0.32 4.02
CA LEU A 48 -1.56 0.84 2.73
C LEU A 48 -2.20 2.24 2.87
N SER A 49 -3.15 2.37 3.81
CA SER A 49 -3.87 3.63 4.05
C SER A 49 -2.93 4.75 4.48
N SER A 50 -1.99 4.46 5.39
CA SER A 50 -0.98 5.41 5.86
C SER A 50 -0.05 5.83 4.72
N THR A 51 0.39 4.89 3.89
CA THR A 51 1.26 5.16 2.73
C THR A 51 0.57 6.09 1.74
N ILE A 52 -0.69 5.81 1.38
CA ILE A 52 -1.49 6.64 0.48
C ILE A 52 -1.69 8.05 1.07
N LEU A 53 -1.99 8.15 2.36
CA LEU A 53 -2.19 9.43 3.04
C LEU A 53 -0.90 10.25 3.10
N ASN A 54 0.23 9.61 3.39
CA ASN A 54 1.55 10.27 3.44
C ASN A 54 1.98 10.77 2.07
N GLU A 55 1.74 9.98 1.02
CA GLU A 55 2.00 10.41 -0.37
C GLU A 55 1.09 11.58 -0.80
N ARG A 56 -0.18 11.60 -0.35
CA ARG A 56 -1.08 12.74 -0.53
C ARG A 56 -0.61 13.99 0.23
N LYS A 57 -0.10 13.84 1.45
CA LYS A 57 0.41 14.95 2.27
C LYS A 57 1.72 15.53 1.72
N ARG A 58 2.66 14.69 1.25
CA ARG A 58 3.92 15.14 0.62
C ARG A 58 3.69 16.03 -0.59
N LYS A 59 2.58 15.84 -1.32
CA LYS A 59 2.19 16.69 -2.45
C LYS A 59 1.55 18.02 -2.07
N LYS A 60 1.05 18.19 -0.84
CA LYS A 60 0.49 19.48 -0.37
C LYS A 60 1.56 20.48 0.09
N ILE A 61 2.77 20.00 0.36
CA ILE A 61 3.89 20.79 0.91
C ILE A 61 4.85 21.24 -0.22
N LYS A 62 4.64 20.78 -1.46
CA LYS A 62 5.48 21.08 -2.63
C LYS A 62 4.70 21.91 -3.63
#